data_AF-A0A9D6CLY1-F1
#
_entry.id   AF-A0A9D6CLY1-F1
#
_cell.length_a   1.000
_cell.length_b   1.000
_cell.length_c   1.000
_cell.angle_alpha   90.00
_cell.angle_beta   90.00
_cell.angle_gamma   90.00
#
_symmetry.space_group_name_H-M   'P 1'
#
loop_
_entity.id
_entity.type
_entity.pdbx_description
1 polymer ?
#
loop_
_entity_poly.entity_id
_entity_poly.type
_entity_poly.pdbx_seq_one_letter_code
_entity_poly.pdbx_strand_id
1 'polypeptide(L)'
;MVAHAGLERLQLWSGLDCETEWFEIPEPGITTRTATGVHLKAAPRSVHAEAGEEQVRIRAVLRVDGPGCRLRLCGLLEPQSVVVIRDAFGCEILQALEGAPALTIELAVGRYAVDADLSPRSSLAVELLRAARAGSRARSQAG
;
A
#
# COMPACT_ATOMS: atom_id res chain seq x y z
N MET A 1 -17.03 -14.59 10.86
CA MET A 1 -16.80 -13.17 10.52
C MET A 1 -15.99 -13.10 9.24
N VAL A 2 -16.39 -12.27 8.28
CA VAL A 2 -15.55 -11.98 7.12
C VAL A 2 -14.41 -11.11 7.63
N ALA A 3 -13.15 -11.50 7.39
CA ALA A 3 -12.01 -10.64 7.70
C ALA A 3 -12.15 -9.34 6.89
N HIS A 4 -12.38 -8.24 7.59
CA HIS A 4 -12.28 -6.92 7.01
C HIS A 4 -10.81 -6.52 7.10
N ALA A 5 -10.22 -6.20 5.97
CA ALA A 5 -8.87 -5.68 5.94
C ALA A 5 -8.94 -4.57 4.91
N GLY A 6 -8.44 -3.40 5.29
CA GLY A 6 -8.50 -2.26 4.40
C GLY A 6 -7.65 -1.08 4.83
N LEU A 7 -7.46 -0.20 3.86
CA LEU A 7 -6.85 1.10 4.03
C LEU A 7 -7.87 2.04 4.66
N GLU A 8 -7.50 2.62 5.80
CA GLU A 8 -8.38 3.50 6.57
C GLU A 8 -8.11 4.96 6.26
N ARG A 9 -6.83 5.33 6.21
CA ARG A 9 -6.41 6.72 6.11
C ARG A 9 -5.20 6.88 5.21
N LEU A 10 -5.10 8.06 4.60
CA LEU A 10 -4.03 8.44 3.70
C LEU A 10 -3.56 9.85 4.00
N GLN A 11 -2.26 10.08 3.82
CA GLN A 11 -1.64 11.39 3.81
C GLN A 11 -0.71 11.45 2.59
N LEU A 12 -0.67 12.60 1.89
CA LEU A 12 0.04 12.77 0.62
C LEU A 12 0.79 14.10 0.63
N TRP A 13 2.12 14.08 0.50
CA TRP A 13 2.91 15.28 0.30
C TRP A 13 3.41 15.31 -1.15
N SER A 14 3.23 16.42 -1.85
CA SER A 14 3.81 16.65 -3.18
C SER A 14 4.71 17.89 -3.13
N GLY A 15 5.94 17.76 -3.62
CA GLY A 15 6.94 18.84 -3.55
C GLY A 15 7.54 19.03 -2.15
N LEU A 16 8.30 20.13 -1.98
CA LEU A 16 9.09 20.37 -0.77
C LEU A 16 8.30 20.92 0.42
N ASP A 17 7.14 21.54 0.19
CA ASP A 17 6.42 22.30 1.23
C ASP A 17 4.90 22.04 1.16
N CYS A 18 4.39 20.98 1.80
CA CYS A 18 2.96 20.82 2.07
C CYS A 18 2.73 19.76 3.15
N GLU A 19 2.58 20.12 4.43
CA GLU A 19 1.89 19.22 5.37
C GLU A 19 0.42 19.11 4.93
N THR A 20 0.03 17.95 4.40
CA THR A 20 -1.39 17.69 4.12
C THR A 20 -2.09 17.07 5.31
N GLU A 21 -3.38 17.33 5.43
CA GLU A 21 -4.26 16.68 6.40
C GLU A 21 -4.42 15.18 6.10
N TRP A 22 -4.91 14.42 7.09
CA TRP A 22 -5.27 13.03 6.91
C TRP A 22 -6.63 12.90 6.25
N PHE A 23 -6.72 12.04 5.24
CA PHE A 23 -7.97 11.71 4.55
C PHE A 23 -8.43 10.32 4.95
N GLU A 24 -9.70 10.15 5.31
CA GLU A 24 -10.33 8.83 5.39
C GLU A 24 -10.60 8.32 3.97
N ILE A 25 -10.35 7.03 3.71
CA ILE A 25 -10.59 6.45 2.38
C ILE A 25 -12.01 5.88 2.34
N PRO A 26 -12.95 6.51 1.60
CA PRO A 26 -14.32 6.01 1.47
C PRO A 26 -14.35 4.79 0.52
N GLU A 27 -15.47 4.06 0.48
CA GLU A 27 -15.65 2.90 -0.42
C GLU A 27 -15.40 3.17 -1.91
N PRO A 28 -15.86 4.27 -2.53
CA PRO A 28 -15.51 4.59 -3.91
C PRO A 28 -14.02 4.94 -4.10
N GLY A 29 -13.30 5.17 -3.00
CA GLY A 29 -11.91 5.61 -2.99
C GLY A 29 -11.75 7.13 -3.14
N ILE A 30 -10.50 7.55 -3.17
CA ILE A 30 -10.05 8.92 -3.45
C ILE A 30 -9.14 8.88 -4.67
N THR A 31 -9.25 9.88 -5.54
CA THR A 31 -8.31 10.10 -6.63
C THR A 31 -7.88 11.56 -6.63
N THR A 32 -6.57 11.80 -6.69
CA THR A 32 -5.98 13.13 -6.78
C THR A 32 -5.02 13.16 -7.96
N ARG A 33 -5.14 14.20 -8.80
CA ARG A 33 -4.25 14.44 -9.94
C ARG A 33 -3.81 15.89 -9.91
N THR A 34 -2.51 16.16 -9.85
CA THR A 34 -1.96 17.50 -10.01
C THR A 34 -1.53 17.72 -11.46
N ALA A 35 -1.41 18.99 -11.87
CA ALA A 35 -0.83 19.33 -13.17
C ALA A 35 0.67 18.97 -13.27
N THR A 36 1.38 18.83 -12.14
CA THR A 36 2.80 18.47 -12.03
C THR A 36 3.08 16.96 -12.16
N GLY A 37 2.13 16.20 -12.71
CA GLY A 37 2.31 14.79 -13.00
C GLY A 37 2.24 13.87 -11.79
N VAL A 38 1.75 14.34 -10.63
CA VAL A 38 1.49 13.49 -9.46
C VAL A 38 0.11 12.88 -9.58
N HIS A 39 0.04 11.55 -9.62
CA HIS A 39 -1.21 10.81 -9.65
C HIS A 39 -1.32 9.92 -8.42
N LEU A 40 -2.41 10.04 -7.69
CA LEU A 40 -2.74 9.20 -6.55
C LEU A 40 -4.15 8.63 -6.72
N LYS A 41 -4.28 7.32 -6.50
CA LYS A 41 -5.57 6.64 -6.40
C LYS A 41 -5.54 5.71 -5.20
N ALA A 42 -6.45 5.90 -4.25
CA ALA A 42 -6.59 5.04 -3.09
C ALA A 42 -8.02 4.51 -2.99
N ALA A 43 -8.16 3.22 -2.76
CA ALA A 43 -9.41 2.55 -2.43
C ALA A 43 -9.18 1.73 -1.16
N PRO A 44 -10.21 1.22 -0.47
CA PRO A 44 -10.02 0.48 0.78
C PRO A 44 -9.11 -0.76 0.66
N ARG A 45 -8.73 -1.22 -0.53
CA ARG A 45 -7.80 -2.35 -0.69
C ARG A 45 -6.59 -2.06 -1.57
N SER A 46 -6.45 -0.86 -2.10
CA SER A 46 -5.30 -0.53 -2.93
C SER A 46 -4.92 0.93 -2.85
N VAL A 47 -3.63 1.20 -2.93
CA VAL A 47 -3.09 2.54 -3.15
C VAL A 47 -2.19 2.47 -4.36
N HIS A 48 -2.39 3.38 -5.30
CA HIS A 48 -1.51 3.58 -6.42
C HIS A 48 -1.04 5.03 -6.42
N ALA A 49 0.26 5.20 -6.65
CA ALA A 49 0.95 6.46 -6.62
C ALA A 49 1.93 6.52 -7.78
N GLU A 50 1.99 7.67 -8.42
CA GLU A 50 2.93 7.98 -9.49
C GLU A 50 3.49 9.38 -9.23
N ALA A 51 4.82 9.47 -9.18
CA ALA A 51 5.56 10.70 -9.10
C ALA A 51 6.01 11.06 -10.52
N GLY A 52 5.49 12.16 -11.07
CA GLY A 52 5.88 12.68 -12.37
C GLY A 52 7.22 13.41 -12.30
N GLU A 53 7.16 14.75 -12.26
CA GLU A 53 8.35 15.61 -12.23
C GLU A 53 8.83 15.92 -10.81
N GLU A 54 7.94 15.85 -9.82
CA GLU A 54 8.21 16.19 -8.42
C GLU A 54 8.26 14.94 -7.53
N GLN A 55 9.00 15.06 -6.43
CA GLN A 55 9.00 14.06 -5.37
C GLN A 55 7.64 13.99 -4.68
N VAL A 56 7.21 12.77 -4.36
CA VAL A 56 5.94 12.52 -3.68
C VAL A 56 6.18 11.66 -2.45
N ARG A 57 5.63 12.07 -1.31
CA ARG A 57 5.58 11.22 -0.12
C ARG A 57 4.15 10.78 0.12
N ILE A 58 3.97 9.54 0.56
CA ILE A 58 2.68 8.98 0.90
C ILE A 58 2.81 8.22 2.20
N ARG A 59 1.81 8.37 3.05
CA ARG A 59 1.62 7.53 4.23
C ARG A 59 0.22 6.95 4.18
N ALA A 60 0.13 5.64 4.01
CA ALA A 60 -1.12 4.91 3.98
C ALA A 60 -1.23 4.04 5.24
N VAL A 61 -2.35 4.14 5.95
CA VAL A 61 -2.63 3.35 7.15
C VAL A 61 -3.57 2.21 6.80
N LEU A 62 -3.14 0.99 7.11
CA LEU A 62 -3.86 -0.24 6.83
C LEU A 62 -4.28 -0.90 8.14
N ARG A 63 -5.46 -1.49 8.13
CA ARG A 63 -5.99 -2.32 9.21
C ARG A 63 -6.28 -3.72 8.70
N VAL A 64 -5.87 -4.71 9.46
CA VAL A 64 -6.06 -6.13 9.18
C VAL A 64 -6.85 -6.73 10.34
N ASP A 65 -8.14 -7.05 10.13
CA ASP A 65 -9.01 -7.63 11.16
C ASP A 65 -9.03 -9.17 11.16
N GLY A 66 -8.25 -9.82 10.28
CA GLY A 66 -8.20 -11.28 10.23
C GLY A 66 -6.93 -11.85 9.60
N PRO A 67 -6.60 -13.11 9.93
CA PRO A 67 -5.34 -13.73 9.50
C PRO A 67 -5.30 -14.02 8.00
N GLY A 68 -4.09 -14.20 7.47
CA GLY A 68 -3.84 -14.60 6.08
C GLY A 68 -3.99 -13.47 5.06
N CYS A 69 -4.09 -12.22 5.52
CA CYS A 69 -3.99 -11.07 4.63
C CYS A 69 -2.55 -10.92 4.15
N ARG A 70 -2.39 -10.60 2.88
CA ARG A 70 -1.09 -10.36 2.25
C ARG A 70 -1.06 -8.96 1.67
N LEU A 71 0.06 -8.28 1.83
CA LEU A 71 0.30 -7.01 1.16
C LEU A 71 1.22 -7.26 -0.03
N ARG A 72 0.79 -6.85 -1.22
CA ARG A 72 1.62 -6.81 -2.41
C ARG A 72 2.08 -5.38 -2.66
N LEU A 73 3.38 -5.20 -2.85
CA LEU A 73 4.00 -3.99 -3.36
C LEU A 73 4.51 -4.28 -4.76
N CYS A 74 4.28 -3.39 -5.71
CA CYS A 74 4.88 -3.47 -7.04
C CYS A 74 4.98 -2.08 -7.66
N GLY A 75 5.93 -1.86 -8.56
CA GLY A 75 6.09 -0.58 -9.23
C GLY A 75 7.51 -0.37 -9.76
N LEU A 76 7.75 0.82 -10.28
CA LEU A 76 9.07 1.30 -10.68
C LEU A 76 9.59 2.24 -9.61
N LEU A 77 10.63 1.87 -8.89
CA LEU A 77 11.27 2.73 -7.91
C LEU A 77 12.59 3.25 -8.49
N GLU A 78 12.61 4.53 -8.86
CA GLU A 78 13.83 5.22 -9.29
C GLU A 78 14.81 5.35 -8.11
N PRO A 79 16.11 5.59 -8.40
CA PRO A 79 17.08 5.83 -7.34
C PRO A 79 16.58 6.85 -6.31
N GLN A 80 16.91 6.62 -5.04
CA GLN A 80 16.48 7.41 -3.87
C GLN A 80 15.02 7.22 -3.45
N SER A 81 14.20 6.50 -4.20
CA SER A 81 12.89 6.08 -3.71
C SER A 81 13.03 5.06 -2.59
N VAL A 82 12.19 5.20 -1.57
CA VAL A 82 12.16 4.30 -0.40
C VAL A 82 10.72 3.98 -0.05
N VAL A 83 10.42 2.70 0.15
CA VAL A 83 9.13 2.27 0.71
C VAL A 83 9.38 1.49 1.98
N VAL A 84 8.76 1.91 3.08
CA VAL A 84 8.88 1.32 4.41
C VAL A 84 7.51 0.88 4.90
N ILE A 85 7.45 -0.33 5.45
CA ILE A 85 6.28 -0.83 6.16
C ILE A 85 6.58 -0.87 7.65
N ARG A 86 5.72 -0.24 8.44
CA ARG A 86 5.82 -0.23 9.91
C ARG A 86 4.59 -0.87 10.54
N ASP A 87 4.77 -1.52 11.68
CA ASP A 87 3.66 -1.96 12.52
C ASP A 87 3.08 -0.81 13.36
N ALA A 88 2.10 -1.12 14.21
CA ALA A 88 1.46 -0.17 15.12
C ALA A 88 2.40 0.42 16.17
N PHE A 89 3.56 -0.21 16.42
CA PHE A 89 4.59 0.26 17.35
C PHE A 89 5.67 1.09 16.64
N GLY A 90 5.58 1.25 15.32
CA GLY A 90 6.55 1.96 14.51
C GLY A 90 7.77 1.11 14.11
N CYS A 91 7.78 -0.18 14.46
CA CYS A 91 8.84 -1.11 14.11
C CYS A 91 8.81 -1.37 12.60
N GLU A 92 9.98 -1.31 11.97
CA GLU A 92 10.12 -1.58 10.55
C GLU A 92 10.02 -3.09 10.26
N ILE A 93 9.12 -3.44 9.36
CA ILE A 93 8.85 -4.82 8.93
C ILE A 93 9.55 -5.09 7.59
N LEU A 94 9.55 -4.09 6.70
CA LEU A 94 10.09 -4.21 5.36
C LEU A 94 10.52 -2.84 4.85
N GLN A 95 11.67 -2.81 4.19
CA GLN A 95 12.13 -1.71 3.37
C GLN A 95 12.35 -2.22 1.94
N ALA A 96 11.61 -1.68 0.98
CA ALA A 96 11.85 -1.91 -0.44
C ALA A 96 12.81 -0.84 -0.96
N LEU A 97 13.84 -1.28 -1.65
CA LEU A 97 14.86 -0.43 -2.29
C LEU A 97 14.77 -0.56 -3.82
N GLU A 98 15.48 0.32 -4.50
CA GLU A 98 15.60 0.45 -5.96
C GLU A 98 15.54 -0.89 -6.71
N GLY A 99 14.78 -0.91 -7.80
CA GLY A 99 14.73 -2.06 -8.72
C GLY A 99 13.92 -3.26 -8.24
N ALA A 100 13.28 -3.23 -7.06
CA ALA A 100 12.39 -4.30 -6.61
C ALA A 100 11.09 -4.33 -7.44
N PRO A 101 10.87 -5.34 -8.33
CA PRO A 101 9.75 -5.30 -9.27
C PRO A 101 8.41 -5.64 -8.59
N ALA A 102 8.44 -6.52 -7.59
CA ALA A 102 7.29 -6.82 -6.74
C ALA A 102 7.74 -7.53 -5.44
N LEU A 103 7.11 -7.19 -4.33
CA LEU A 103 7.27 -7.83 -3.02
C LEU A 103 5.89 -8.24 -2.50
N THR A 104 5.81 -9.39 -1.84
CA THR A 104 4.59 -9.82 -1.15
C THR A 104 4.94 -10.25 0.27
N ILE A 105 4.22 -9.72 1.25
CA ILE A 105 4.39 -10.07 2.66
C ILE A 105 3.08 -10.51 3.27
N GLU A 106 3.15 -11.46 4.20
CA GLU A 106 2.03 -11.82 5.07
C GLU A 106 1.94 -10.83 6.23
N LEU A 107 0.74 -10.35 6.50
CA LEU A 107 0.45 -9.46 7.62
C LEU A 107 -0.32 -10.22 8.69
N ALA A 108 0.10 -10.02 9.95
CA ALA A 108 -0.68 -10.45 11.11
C ALA A 108 -1.90 -9.52 11.29
N VAL A 109 -2.78 -9.90 12.22
CA VAL A 109 -3.87 -9.02 12.65
C VAL A 109 -3.26 -7.80 13.33
N GLY A 110 -3.66 -6.60 12.92
CA GLY A 110 -3.08 -5.37 13.44
C GLY A 110 -3.26 -4.17 12.52
N ARG A 111 -2.54 -3.11 12.87
CA ARG A 111 -2.48 -1.85 12.11
C ARG A 111 -1.07 -1.64 11.59
N TYR A 112 -0.97 -1.15 10.37
CA TYR A 112 0.29 -0.96 9.65
C TYR A 112 0.31 0.41 8.99
N ALA A 113 1.50 0.97 8.82
CA ALA A 113 1.74 2.13 8.00
C ALA A 113 2.65 1.76 6.84
N VAL A 114 2.26 2.14 5.62
CA VAL A 114 3.13 2.10 4.44
C VAL A 114 3.55 3.54 4.16
N ASP A 115 4.83 3.80 4.39
CA ASP A 115 5.48 5.07 4.10
C ASP A 115 6.24 4.93 2.80
N ALA A 116 5.94 5.76 1.81
CA ALA A 116 6.64 5.79 0.54
C ALA A 116 7.16 7.19 0.28
N ASP A 117 8.46 7.31 0.04
CA ASP A 117 9.08 8.49 -0.54
C ASP A 117 9.50 8.15 -1.97
N LEU A 118 8.85 8.75 -2.95
CA LEU A 118 8.96 8.44 -4.37
C LEU A 118 9.66 9.59 -5.07
N SER A 119 10.86 9.32 -5.60
CA SER A 119 11.58 10.25 -6.47
C SER A 119 10.87 10.39 -7.83
N PRO A 120 11.12 11.49 -8.57
CA PRO A 120 10.49 11.71 -9.87
C PRO A 120 10.62 10.51 -10.82
N ARG A 121 9.57 10.23 -11.57
CA ARG A 121 9.38 9.07 -12.46
C ARG A 121 9.17 7.72 -11.77
N SER A 122 9.00 7.71 -10.45
CA SER A 122 8.66 6.49 -9.71
C SER A 122 7.17 6.22 -9.68
N SER A 123 6.81 4.94 -9.57
CA SER A 123 5.45 4.48 -9.33
C SER A 123 5.42 3.40 -8.26
N LEU A 124 4.35 3.39 -7.47
CA LEU A 124 4.09 2.39 -6.46
C LEU A 124 2.62 1.96 -6.54
N ALA A 125 2.39 0.66 -6.47
CA ALA A 125 1.09 0.07 -6.23
C ALA A 125 1.19 -0.84 -5.00
N VAL A 126 0.32 -0.57 -4.04
CA VAL A 126 0.13 -1.33 -2.80
C VAL A 126 -1.24 -1.97 -2.89
N GLU A 127 -1.32 -3.30 -2.75
CA GLU A 127 -2.59 -4.03 -2.82
C GLU A 127 -2.72 -4.98 -1.62
N LEU A 128 -3.87 -4.89 -0.94
CA LEU A 128 -4.21 -5.77 0.17
C LEU A 128 -4.99 -6.98 -0.36
N LEU A 129 -4.29 -8.09 -0.48
CA LEU A 129 -4.81 -9.37 -0.94
C LEU A 129 -5.39 -10.14 0.26
N ARG A 130 -6.62 -10.64 0.11
CA ARG A 130 -7.17 -11.58 1.07
C ARG A 130 -6.49 -12.94 0.94
N ALA A 131 -6.50 -13.72 2.01
CA ALA A 131 -6.20 -15.14 1.94
C ALA A 131 -7.03 -15.75 0.80
N ALA A 132 -6.37 -16.47 -0.12
CA ALA A 132 -7.11 -17.37 -0.98
C ALA A 132 -7.89 -18.28 -0.02
N ARG A 133 -9.22 -18.33 -0.12
CA ARG A 133 -9.97 -19.35 0.61
C ARG A 133 -9.31 -20.66 0.22
N ALA A 134 -8.74 -21.38 1.19
CA ALA A 134 -8.26 -22.73 0.99
C ALA A 134 -9.50 -23.57 0.67
N GLY A 135 -9.91 -23.54 -0.61
CA GLY A 135 -10.97 -24.37 -1.14
C GLY A 135 -10.45 -25.79 -1.13
N SER A 136 -10.80 -26.52 -0.07
CA SER A 136 -11.14 -27.94 -0.12
C SER A 136 -10.60 -28.70 -1.34
N ARG A 137 -9.30 -28.97 -1.41
CA ARG A 137 -8.82 -30.21 -2.03
C ARG A 137 -9.10 -31.36 -1.07
N ALA A 138 -10.38 -31.57 -0.77
CA ALA A 138 -10.83 -32.85 -0.29
C ALA A 138 -10.70 -33.80 -1.48
N ARG A 139 -9.77 -34.74 -1.34
CA ARG A 139 -9.56 -35.91 -2.17
C ARG A 139 -10.83 -36.35 -2.90
N SER A 140 -10.85 -36.20 -4.22
CA SER A 140 -11.50 -37.20 -5.09
C SER A 140 -10.55 -38.40 -5.18
N GLN A 141 -10.43 -39.12 -4.07
CA GLN A 141 -9.95 -40.50 -4.00
C GLN A 141 -10.98 -41.22 -3.13
N ALA A 142 -12.03 -41.68 -3.80
CA ALA A 142 -13.10 -42.59 -3.39
C ALA A 142 -14.26 -42.33 -4.38
N GLY A 143 -14.70 -43.24 -5.23
CA GLY A 143 -14.32 -44.62 -5.51
C GLY A 143 -14.93 -45.01 -6.85
#